data_AF-K9H1N1-F1
#
_entry.id   AF-K9H1N1-F1
#
_cell.length_a   1.000
_cell.length_b   1.000
_cell.length_c   1.000
_cell.angle_alpha   90.00
_cell.angle_beta   90.00
_cell.angle_gamma   90.00
#
_symmetry.space_group_name_H-M   'P 1'
#
loop_
_entity.id
_entity.type
_entity.pdbx_description
1 polymer ?
#
loop_
_entity_poly.entity_id
_entity_poly.type
_entity_poly.pdbx_seq_one_letter_code
_entity_poly.pdbx_strand_id
1 'polypeptide(L)'
;MTPFLRRLLHPVPAAAATVAAVLALGAAGPVAAAEGGGSSGGMDRGDVAELAGQYILLDPLWIPIEDVANRRTYHGGLLVRLEPNPERKVDACYAVPDVVDALVVDFFHDRMTRSEHQRPGYVAKRIQDVVEREAGKDVFDLPQVFDQVPEMDDNSIKLSRTCQ
;
A
#
# COMPACT_ATOMS: atom_id res chain seq x y z
N MET A 1 15.34 -53.31 -15.25
CA MET A 1 14.81 -54.37 -14.39
C MET A 1 14.60 -53.79 -12.99
N THR A 2 13.37 -53.89 -12.48
CA THR A 2 12.78 -53.52 -11.17
C THR A 2 13.61 -53.97 -9.94
N PRO A 3 13.44 -53.42 -8.70
CA PRO A 3 12.12 -53.27 -8.05
C PRO A 3 11.86 -52.13 -7.01
N PHE A 4 10.56 -51.84 -6.88
CA PHE A 4 9.72 -51.65 -5.67
C PHE A 4 10.13 -50.64 -4.57
N LEU A 5 9.34 -49.57 -4.35
CA LEU A 5 8.17 -49.49 -3.43
C LEU A 5 8.49 -49.73 -1.95
N ARG A 6 8.47 -48.65 -1.15
CA ARG A 6 7.95 -48.68 0.23
C ARG A 6 7.48 -47.29 0.68
N ARG A 7 6.16 -47.14 0.74
CA ARG A 7 5.42 -46.08 1.43
C ARG A 7 5.69 -46.19 2.94
N LEU A 8 5.93 -45.06 3.60
CA LEU A 8 5.71 -44.92 5.04
C LEU A 8 4.73 -43.77 5.27
N LEU A 9 3.46 -44.16 5.37
CA LEU A 9 2.37 -43.37 5.92
C LEU A 9 2.75 -43.00 7.36
N HIS A 10 2.85 -41.70 7.65
CA HIS A 10 3.00 -41.21 9.00
C HIS A 10 1.61 -40.96 9.61
N PRO A 11 1.37 -41.40 10.85
CA PRO A 11 0.09 -41.22 11.53
C PRO A 11 -0.12 -39.74 11.88
N VAL A 12 -1.32 -39.24 11.56
CA VAL A 12 -1.83 -37.93 11.98
C VAL A 12 -2.29 -38.06 13.44
N PRO A 13 -1.71 -37.33 14.41
CA PRO A 13 -2.28 -37.25 15.75
C PRO A 13 -3.48 -36.29 15.74
N ALA A 14 -4.68 -36.86 15.82
CA ALA A 14 -5.90 -36.16 16.17
C ALA A 14 -5.88 -35.84 17.67
N ALA A 15 -5.57 -34.59 18.02
CA ALA A 15 -5.73 -34.07 19.38
C ALA A 15 -7.05 -33.29 19.46
N ALA A 16 -8.08 -33.96 19.93
CA ALA A 16 -9.31 -33.35 20.43
C ALA A 16 -9.14 -33.05 21.93
N ALA A 17 -9.31 -31.79 22.33
CA ALA A 17 -9.52 -31.32 23.71
C ALA A 17 -9.52 -29.78 23.67
N THR A 18 -10.37 -29.00 24.32
CA THR A 18 -11.49 -29.24 25.24
C THR A 18 -12.17 -27.88 25.36
N VAL A 19 -13.49 -27.85 25.25
CA VAL A 19 -14.31 -26.67 25.55
C VAL A 19 -14.34 -26.50 27.07
N ALA A 20 -13.79 -25.40 27.57
CA ALA A 20 -13.97 -24.95 28.95
C ALA A 20 -14.08 -23.42 28.99
N ALA A 21 -15.26 -22.92 28.65
CA ALA A 21 -15.61 -21.52 28.88
C ALA A 21 -16.01 -21.36 30.36
N VAL A 22 -15.06 -20.92 31.19
CA VAL A 22 -15.32 -20.53 32.57
C VAL A 22 -15.90 -19.12 32.57
N LEU A 23 -17.19 -19.03 32.85
CA LEU A 23 -17.87 -17.82 33.30
C LEU A 23 -17.31 -17.42 34.68
N ALA A 24 -16.46 -16.41 34.71
CA ALA A 24 -16.07 -15.72 35.95
C ALA A 24 -16.63 -14.30 35.92
N LEU A 25 -17.78 -14.14 36.57
CA LEU A 25 -18.37 -12.88 36.98
C LEU A 25 -17.51 -12.33 38.13
N GLY A 26 -16.82 -11.20 37.92
CA GLY A 26 -16.00 -10.56 38.93
C GLY A 26 -15.88 -9.06 38.66
N ALA A 27 -16.51 -8.27 39.51
CA ALA A 27 -16.57 -6.82 39.44
C ALA A 27 -15.19 -6.16 39.65
N ALA A 28 -14.82 -5.24 38.75
CA ALA A 28 -13.76 -4.28 38.97
C ALA A 28 -14.03 -3.00 38.15
N GLY A 29 -14.40 -1.92 38.85
CA GLY A 29 -14.12 -0.51 38.54
C GLY A 29 -14.71 0.12 37.26
N PRO A 30 -15.38 1.29 37.35
CA PRO A 30 -15.59 2.12 36.17
C PRO A 30 -14.23 2.72 35.78
N VAL A 31 -13.55 2.09 34.83
CA VAL A 31 -12.47 2.76 34.10
C VAL A 31 -13.15 3.69 33.12
N ALA A 32 -12.98 4.99 33.35
CA ALA A 32 -13.19 6.03 32.36
C ALA A 32 -12.25 5.75 31.18
N ALA A 33 -12.74 5.00 30.20
CA ALA A 33 -12.13 4.95 28.88
C ALA A 33 -12.74 6.10 28.08
N ALA A 34 -11.86 7.05 27.77
CA ALA A 34 -12.15 8.28 27.08
C ALA A 34 -13.00 8.06 25.82
N GLU A 35 -13.92 9.00 25.63
CA GLU A 35 -14.67 9.23 24.40
C GLU A 35 -13.68 9.48 23.25
N GLY A 36 -13.27 8.41 22.58
CA GLY A 36 -12.63 8.45 21.28
C GLY A 36 -13.68 8.33 20.21
N GLY A 37 -14.50 9.38 20.05
CA GLY A 37 -15.44 9.51 18.95
C GLY A 37 -14.68 9.50 17.63
N GLY A 38 -14.60 8.33 17.01
CA GLY A 38 -14.18 8.17 15.62
C GLY A 38 -15.24 8.81 14.74
N SER A 39 -15.13 10.13 14.56
CA SER A 39 -15.83 10.84 13.50
C SER A 39 -15.28 10.33 12.18
N SER A 40 -16.01 9.44 11.51
CA SER A 40 -15.88 9.23 10.06
C SER A 40 -16.50 10.44 9.35
N GLY A 41 -15.94 11.62 9.59
CA GLY A 41 -16.27 12.83 8.86
C GLY A 41 -15.37 12.86 7.63
N GLY A 42 -15.88 12.43 6.48
CA GLY A 42 -15.23 12.76 5.22
C GLY A 42 -14.98 14.26 5.19
N MET A 43 -13.75 14.67 4.92
CA MET A 43 -13.36 16.07 4.93
C MET A 43 -14.31 16.88 4.06
N ASP A 44 -15.00 17.85 4.67
CA ASP A 44 -15.84 18.76 3.92
C ASP A 44 -14.92 19.62 3.03
N ARG A 45 -15.30 19.86 1.77
CA ARG A 45 -14.43 20.56 0.79
C ARG A 45 -14.02 21.97 1.26
N GLY A 46 -14.68 22.51 2.30
CA GLY A 46 -14.39 23.80 2.92
C GLY A 46 -13.19 23.82 3.88
N ASP A 47 -12.81 22.70 4.50
CA ASP A 47 -11.75 22.65 5.53
C ASP A 47 -10.33 22.45 4.94
N VAL A 48 -10.24 22.56 3.62
CA VAL A 48 -9.10 22.12 2.79
C VAL A 48 -7.96 23.13 2.79
N ALA A 49 -8.27 24.41 2.95
CA ALA A 49 -7.25 25.47 2.93
C ALA A 49 -6.18 25.26 4.01
N GLU A 50 -6.46 24.42 5.01
CA GLU A 50 -5.59 24.08 6.13
C GLU A 50 -4.85 22.74 5.97
N LEU A 51 -4.95 22.06 4.81
CA LEU A 51 -4.20 20.84 4.51
C LEU A 51 -2.68 21.12 4.52
N ALA A 52 -2.10 20.99 5.71
CA ALA A 52 -0.67 21.06 5.95
C ALA A 52 -0.03 19.81 5.36
N GLY A 53 0.81 20.01 4.35
CA GLY A 53 1.61 18.98 3.73
C GLY A 53 1.86 19.22 2.25
N GLN A 54 3.02 18.75 1.80
CA GLN A 54 3.54 19.00 0.44
C GLN A 54 3.45 17.77 -0.45
N TYR A 55 3.34 16.58 0.13
CA TYR A 55 3.34 15.33 -0.62
C TYR A 55 2.55 14.24 0.11
N ILE A 56 2.18 13.23 -0.67
CA ILE A 56 1.55 12.00 -0.23
C ILE A 56 2.55 10.88 -0.52
N LEU A 57 3.07 10.24 0.53
CA LEU A 57 3.87 9.03 0.39
C LEU A 57 2.91 7.84 0.36
N LEU A 58 2.93 7.08 -0.73
CA LEU A 58 2.17 5.84 -0.83
C LEU A 58 2.83 4.74 0.00
N ASP A 59 2.01 3.81 0.48
CA ASP A 59 2.54 2.57 1.06
C ASP A 59 3.38 1.80 0.02
N PRO A 60 4.40 1.04 0.45
CA PRO A 60 5.25 0.30 -0.48
C PRO A 60 4.43 -0.63 -1.39
N LEU A 61 4.54 -0.40 -2.71
CA LEU A 61 3.85 -1.22 -3.71
C LEU A 61 4.72 -2.42 -4.07
N TRP A 62 4.21 -3.63 -3.86
CA TRP A 62 4.90 -4.86 -4.24
C TRP A 62 4.50 -5.29 -5.65
N ILE A 63 5.39 -5.06 -6.61
CA ILE A 63 5.11 -5.30 -8.03
C ILE A 63 5.83 -6.56 -8.55
N PRO A 64 5.21 -7.34 -9.45
CA PRO A 64 5.87 -8.45 -10.12
C PRO A 64 6.88 -7.93 -11.16
N ILE A 65 8.08 -8.48 -11.16
CA ILE A 65 9.14 -8.17 -12.12
C ILE A 65 9.62 -9.46 -12.77
N GLU A 66 9.65 -9.46 -14.10
CA GLU A 66 10.05 -10.61 -14.91
C GLU A 66 11.56 -10.63 -15.14
N ASP A 67 12.19 -11.73 -14.71
CA ASP A 67 13.54 -12.09 -15.11
C ASP A 67 13.46 -13.02 -16.33
N VAL A 68 13.47 -12.41 -17.51
CA VAL A 68 13.40 -13.11 -18.81
C VAL A 68 14.55 -14.09 -18.98
N ALA A 69 15.76 -13.76 -18.48
CA ALA A 69 16.94 -14.61 -18.60
C ALA A 69 16.79 -15.90 -17.79
N ASN A 70 16.23 -15.81 -16.57
CA ASN A 70 16.05 -16.94 -15.67
C ASN A 70 14.66 -17.61 -15.75
N ARG A 71 13.74 -17.07 -16.55
CA ARG A 71 12.33 -17.49 -16.63
C ARG A 71 11.65 -17.53 -15.26
N ARG A 72 11.83 -16.46 -14.49
CA ARG A 72 11.28 -16.31 -13.13
C ARG A 72 10.61 -14.95 -12.96
N THR A 73 9.68 -14.88 -12.01
CA THR A 73 9.10 -13.63 -11.54
C THR A 73 9.49 -13.43 -10.09
N TYR A 74 9.96 -12.23 -9.74
CA TYR A 74 10.21 -11.82 -8.36
C TYR A 74 9.35 -10.60 -8.02
N HIS A 75 9.19 -10.29 -6.74
CA HIS A 75 8.44 -9.12 -6.29
C HIS A 75 9.42 -8.05 -5.81
N GLY A 76 9.33 -6.85 -6.38
CA GLY A 76 10.11 -5.68 -5.97
C GLY A 76 9.22 -4.67 -5.25
N GLY A 77 9.76 -4.00 -4.23
CA GLY A 77 9.09 -2.88 -3.59
C GLY A 77 9.32 -1.59 -4.37
N LEU A 78 8.26 -0.83 -4.61
CA LEU A 78 8.31 0.52 -5.14
C LEU A 78 7.81 1.51 -4.10
N LEU A 79 8.59 2.57 -3.88
CA LEU A 79 8.21 3.69 -3.03
C LEU A 79 7.87 4.87 -3.94
N VAL A 80 6.65 5.38 -3.78
CA VAL A 80 6.11 6.43 -4.64
C VAL A 80 5.70 7.62 -3.78
N ARG A 81 6.17 8.80 -4.15
CA ARG A 81 5.75 10.08 -3.61
C ARG A 81 4.95 10.81 -4.67
N LEU A 82 3.70 11.14 -4.35
CA LEU A 82 2.86 12.00 -5.15
C LEU A 82 2.93 13.41 -4.58
N GLU A 83 3.10 14.41 -5.45
CA GLU A 83 3.11 15.83 -5.05
C GLU A 83 1.81 16.46 -5.56
N PRO A 84 0.82 16.71 -4.69
CA PRO A 84 -0.42 17.34 -5.11
C PRO A 84 -0.20 18.76 -5.61
N ASN A 85 -0.87 19.12 -6.71
CA ASN A 85 -1.00 20.51 -7.10
C ASN A 85 -1.63 21.30 -5.92
N PRO A 86 -1.01 22.40 -5.46
CA PRO A 86 -1.51 23.18 -4.33
C PRO A 86 -2.97 23.65 -4.47
N GLU A 87 -3.43 23.88 -5.71
CA GLU A 87 -4.80 24.32 -6.00
C GLU A 87 -5.80 23.15 -6.02
N ARG A 88 -5.32 21.91 -6.10
CA ARG A 88 -6.14 20.69 -6.25
C ARG A 88 -5.87 19.63 -5.17
N LYS A 89 -5.38 20.04 -3.99
CA LYS A 89 -5.08 19.12 -2.88
C LYS A 89 -6.26 18.22 -2.48
N VAL A 90 -7.49 18.72 -2.57
CA VAL A 90 -8.72 17.94 -2.30
C VAL A 90 -8.85 16.79 -3.26
N ASP A 91 -8.82 17.12 -4.55
CA ASP A 91 -9.00 16.16 -5.63
C ASP A 91 -7.88 15.13 -5.56
N ALA A 92 -6.66 15.57 -5.25
CA ALA A 92 -5.52 14.69 -5.01
C ALA A 92 -5.79 13.71 -3.87
N CYS A 93 -6.24 14.18 -2.68
CA CYS A 93 -6.56 13.29 -1.57
C CYS A 93 -7.63 12.25 -1.94
N TYR A 94 -8.72 12.67 -2.60
CA TYR A 94 -9.79 11.75 -2.99
C TYR A 94 -9.35 10.76 -4.08
N ALA A 95 -8.42 11.13 -4.95
CA ALA A 95 -7.93 10.26 -6.01
C ALA A 95 -6.90 9.23 -5.52
N VAL A 96 -6.29 9.39 -4.34
CA VAL A 96 -5.23 8.48 -3.86
C VAL A 96 -5.65 7.01 -3.87
N PRO A 97 -6.81 6.60 -3.32
CA PRO A 97 -7.19 5.19 -3.29
C PRO A 97 -7.30 4.60 -4.71
N ASP A 98 -7.94 5.32 -5.62
CA ASP A 98 -8.12 4.90 -7.01
C ASP A 98 -6.77 4.80 -7.74
N VAL A 99 -5.86 5.76 -7.50
CA VAL A 99 -4.49 5.73 -8.04
C VAL A 99 -3.71 4.52 -7.53
N VAL A 100 -3.79 4.21 -6.23
CA VAL A 100 -3.09 3.05 -5.63
C VAL A 100 -3.61 1.76 -6.25
N ASP A 101 -4.92 1.58 -6.32
CA ASP A 101 -5.54 0.39 -6.90
C ASP A 101 -5.16 0.23 -8.38
N ALA A 102 -5.21 1.32 -9.14
CA ALA A 102 -4.83 1.31 -10.55
C ALA A 102 -3.35 0.99 -10.77
N LEU A 103 -2.44 1.51 -9.93
CA LEU A 103 -1.02 1.17 -9.99
C LEU A 103 -0.80 -0.33 -9.75
N VAL A 104 -1.44 -0.89 -8.73
CA VAL A 104 -1.36 -2.34 -8.45
C VAL A 104 -1.86 -3.14 -9.66
N VAL A 105 -3.05 -2.82 -10.15
CA VAL A 105 -3.65 -3.51 -11.31
C VAL A 105 -2.73 -3.40 -12.55
N ASP A 106 -2.24 -2.21 -12.86
CA ASP A 106 -1.39 -1.94 -14.02
C ASP A 106 -0.12 -2.79 -13.99
N PHE A 107 0.62 -2.80 -12.86
CA PHE A 107 1.84 -3.59 -12.72
C PHE A 107 1.62 -5.10 -12.70
N PHE A 108 0.46 -5.58 -12.24
CA PHE A 108 0.13 -7.00 -12.28
C PHE A 108 -0.29 -7.49 -13.68
N HIS A 109 -0.95 -6.64 -14.46
CA HIS A 109 -1.40 -6.96 -15.81
C HIS A 109 -0.27 -6.86 -16.84
N ASP A 110 0.49 -5.77 -16.84
CA ASP A 110 1.62 -5.57 -17.74
C ASP A 110 2.92 -5.61 -16.94
N ARG A 111 3.50 -6.80 -16.78
CA ARG A 111 4.64 -6.96 -15.88
C ARG A 111 5.88 -6.33 -16.50
N MET A 112 6.60 -5.55 -15.69
CA MET A 112 7.89 -5.03 -16.13
C MET A 112 8.95 -6.13 -16.12
N THR A 113 9.85 -6.07 -17.07
CA THR A 113 11.09 -6.84 -17.05
C THR A 113 12.11 -6.22 -16.09
N ARG A 114 13.08 -7.03 -15.66
CA ARG A 114 14.20 -6.56 -14.83
C ARG A 114 14.97 -5.39 -15.46
N SER A 115 15.19 -5.42 -16.77
CA SER A 115 15.87 -4.33 -17.49
C SER A 115 15.04 -3.05 -17.49
N GLU A 116 13.70 -3.14 -17.56
CA GLU A 116 12.82 -1.99 -17.48
C GLU A 116 12.79 -1.37 -16.09
N HIS A 117 12.72 -2.20 -15.05
CA HIS A 117 12.73 -1.77 -13.66
C HIS A 117 14.02 -1.01 -13.30
N GLN A 118 15.16 -1.41 -13.87
CA GLN A 118 16.45 -0.75 -13.65
C GLN A 118 16.63 0.57 -14.40
N ARG A 119 15.63 1.01 -15.19
CA ARG A 119 15.65 2.31 -15.89
C ARG A 119 14.77 3.31 -15.12
N PRO A 120 15.36 4.25 -14.35
CA PRO A 120 14.58 5.15 -13.50
C PRO A 120 13.49 5.92 -14.23
N GLY A 121 13.78 6.41 -15.43
CA GLY A 121 12.80 7.15 -16.24
C GLY A 121 11.64 6.31 -16.79
N TYR A 122 11.79 4.99 -16.88
CA TYR A 122 10.71 4.12 -17.36
C TYR A 122 9.64 3.93 -16.29
N VAL A 123 10.06 3.61 -15.06
CA VAL A 123 9.15 3.39 -13.94
C VAL A 123 8.41 4.68 -13.60
N ALA A 124 9.13 5.81 -13.51
CA ALA A 124 8.53 7.11 -13.21
C ALA A 124 7.49 7.51 -14.27
N LYS A 125 7.82 7.36 -15.56
CA LYS A 125 6.87 7.65 -16.65
C LYS A 125 5.62 6.77 -16.57
N ARG A 126 5.80 5.47 -16.35
CA ARG A 126 4.68 4.54 -16.25
C ARG A 126 3.74 4.88 -15.09
N ILE A 127 4.31 5.22 -13.93
CA ILE A 127 3.54 5.67 -12.77
C ILE A 127 2.81 6.97 -13.10
N GLN A 128 3.47 7.94 -13.74
CA GLN A 128 2.85 9.18 -14.19
C GLN A 128 1.66 8.92 -15.13
N ASP A 129 1.82 8.03 -16.11
CA ASP A 129 0.75 7.69 -17.06
C ASP A 129 -0.48 7.10 -16.35
N VAL A 130 -0.29 6.30 -15.29
CA VAL A 130 -1.39 5.78 -14.47
C VAL A 130 -2.01 6.88 -13.61
N VAL A 131 -1.20 7.68 -12.93
CA VAL A 131 -1.66 8.77 -12.06
C VAL A 131 -2.51 9.79 -12.85
N GLU A 132 -2.03 10.23 -14.02
CA GLU A 132 -2.76 11.18 -14.87
C GLU A 132 -4.05 10.60 -15.43
N ARG A 133 -4.10 9.28 -15.67
CA ARG A 133 -5.30 8.59 -16.15
C ARG A 133 -6.41 8.54 -15.09
N GLU A 134 -6.05 8.21 -13.85
CA GLU A 134 -7.05 8.03 -12.78
C GLU A 134 -7.43 9.35 -12.11
N ALA A 135 -6.44 10.19 -11.78
CA ALA A 135 -6.69 11.45 -11.09
C ALA A 135 -7.07 12.58 -12.07
N GLY A 136 -6.66 12.46 -13.33
CA GLY A 136 -6.71 13.53 -14.31
C GLY A 136 -5.46 14.40 -14.31
N LYS A 137 -5.30 15.16 -15.40
CA LYS A 137 -4.16 16.07 -15.57
C LYS A 137 -4.15 17.14 -14.49
N ASP A 138 -2.94 17.56 -14.11
CA ASP A 138 -2.66 18.65 -13.18
C ASP A 138 -3.21 18.44 -11.74
N VAL A 139 -3.65 17.22 -11.36
CA VAL A 139 -3.94 16.88 -9.95
C VAL A 139 -2.66 16.70 -9.15
N PHE A 140 -1.73 15.97 -9.74
CA PHE A 140 -0.41 15.71 -9.18
C PHE A 140 0.65 16.26 -10.11
N ASP A 141 1.70 16.83 -9.53
CA ASP A 141 2.96 17.06 -10.20
C ASP A 141 3.67 15.71 -10.48
N LEU A 142 4.88 15.78 -11.05
CA LEU A 142 5.65 14.59 -11.43
C LEU A 142 5.88 13.65 -10.23
N PRO A 143 5.45 12.37 -10.31
CA PRO A 143 5.65 11.42 -9.24
C PRO A 143 7.14 11.10 -9.07
N GLN A 144 7.59 11.04 -7.82
CA GLN A 144 8.96 10.67 -7.48
C GLN A 144 8.99 9.21 -7.04
N VAL A 145 9.92 8.45 -7.62
CA VAL A 145 10.10 7.01 -7.35
C VAL A 145 11.44 6.81 -6.66
N PHE A 146 11.45 6.04 -5.58
CA PHE A 146 12.65 5.75 -4.81
C PHE A 146 12.93 4.25 -4.72
N ASP A 147 14.20 3.89 -4.88
CA ASP A 147 14.68 2.51 -4.67
C ASP A 147 14.90 2.18 -3.18
N GLN A 148 15.05 3.23 -2.35
CA GLN A 148 15.22 3.13 -0.90
C GLN A 148 14.32 4.16 -0.23
N VAL A 149 13.88 3.89 1.00
CA VAL A 149 13.07 4.85 1.76
C VAL A 149 13.86 6.15 1.88
N PRO A 150 13.39 7.27 1.29
CA PRO A 150 14.10 8.53 1.41
C PRO A 150 14.12 8.92 2.89
N GLU A 151 15.25 9.47 3.33
CA GLU A 151 15.39 10.02 4.68
C GLU A 151 14.35 11.13 4.83
N MET A 152 13.34 10.86 5.66
CA MET A 152 12.22 11.78 5.81
C MET A 152 12.60 12.80 6.87
N ASP A 153 12.79 14.05 6.44
CA ASP A 153 12.96 15.18 7.35
C ASP A 153 11.74 15.25 8.29
N ASP A 154 11.98 15.41 9.59
CA ASP A 154 10.94 15.55 10.62
C ASP A 154 10.01 16.75 10.33
N ASN A 155 10.46 17.70 9.49
CA ASN A 155 9.68 18.86 9.05
C ASN A 155 8.78 18.58 7.83
N SER A 156 8.89 17.40 7.22
CA SER A 156 8.18 17.06 5.99
C SER A 156 6.75 16.63 6.33
N ILE A 157 5.82 17.60 6.35
CA ILE A 157 4.42 17.34 6.70
C ILE A 157 3.80 16.48 5.61
N LYS A 158 3.39 15.27 5.99
CA LYS A 158 2.76 14.29 5.10
C LYS A 158 1.27 14.56 5.00
N LEU A 159 0.77 14.78 3.78
CA LEU A 159 -0.67 14.78 3.51
C LEU A 159 -1.29 13.38 3.69
N SER A 160 -0.49 12.32 3.70
CA SER A 160 -0.98 10.94 3.78
C SER A 160 -1.77 10.63 5.05
N ARG A 161 -1.51 11.31 6.19
CA ARG A 161 -2.34 11.15 7.41
C ARG A 161 -3.70 11.81 7.29
N THR A 162 -3.79 12.80 6.41
CA THR A 162 -4.98 13.64 6.26
C THR A 162 -5.88 13.16 5.13
N CYS A 163 -5.32 12.48 4.13
CA CYS A 163 -6.06 11.83 3.06
C CYS A 163 -6.52 10.38 3.40
N GLN A 164 -6.52 9.96 4.68
CA GLN A 164 -6.96 8.64 5.14
C GLN A 164 -8.45 8.57 5.45
#